data_AF-A0AAD6PTC0-F1
#
_entry.id   AF-A0AAD6PTC0-F1
#
_cell.length_a   1.000
_cell.length_b   1.000
_cell.length_c   1.000
_cell.angle_alpha   90.00
_cell.angle_beta   90.00
_cell.angle_gamma   90.00
#
_symmetry.space_group_name_H-M   'P 1'
#
loop_
_entity.id
_entity.type
_entity.pdbx_description
1 polymer ?
#
loop_
_entity_poly.entity_id
_entity_poly.type
_entity_poly.pdbx_seq_one_letter_code
_entity_poly.pdbx_strand_id
1 'polypeptide(L)'
;MVLVQSSKLSLPPSLPPTKSILFEPNSLSLALMHTDSSVSLFPCLSFPSPPLPPKPQTLVPSPSSSSSFLLIHQDPIPKVLFLVASPYRGGSQILLRFYLLQKDNIFCKPQVVCNQKGTAFDSKLGVLLDINHGVSIKIVGSVNFFVLHSVSSKKVWVFAVKLIDDGDGEMVKLMRCAVIECSAPVWSISVSSGVLILGEDNGVRVFNLRQLVKGRVKNVKDISSNGKSDGKGLKLPNGVVGDDYFHGSSSGNGCNGVLDMKTDKQYVSVKLRSVRCRQDSGEGGACFVAFKREEVEVLKPTTSKAVSIQALSHKKFVILDSMGDLHILCLSAPVIGSNFMAHMRRLPHSMKVQKLAVLPDISLSILF
;
A
#
# COMPACT_ATOMS: atom_id res chain seq x y z
N MET A 1 26.47 -16.60 9.10
CA MET A 1 26.69 -17.05 7.72
C MET A 1 25.32 -17.10 7.06
N VAL A 2 25.03 -16.22 6.09
CA VAL A 2 23.74 -16.23 5.37
C VAL A 2 23.82 -17.32 4.31
N LEU A 3 23.06 -18.40 4.47
CA LEU A 3 23.00 -19.48 3.49
C LEU A 3 22.19 -18.97 2.28
N VAL A 4 22.87 -18.62 1.19
CA VAL A 4 22.21 -18.24 -0.06
C VAL A 4 22.01 -19.51 -0.89
N GLN A 5 20.77 -19.99 -0.96
CA GLN A 5 20.39 -21.12 -1.79
C GLN A 5 19.79 -20.62 -3.11
N SER A 6 20.32 -21.09 -4.24
CA SER A 6 19.70 -20.89 -5.55
C SER A 6 19.05 -22.18 -6.02
N SER A 7 17.87 -22.07 -6.62
CA SER A 7 17.11 -23.21 -7.13
C SER A 7 16.53 -22.89 -8.50
N LYS A 8 16.60 -23.84 -9.43
CA LYS A 8 15.97 -23.73 -10.75
C LYS A 8 14.51 -24.14 -10.63
N LEU A 9 13.59 -23.22 -10.93
CA LEU A 9 12.17 -23.50 -11.01
C LEU A 9 11.83 -24.01 -12.43
N SER A 10 11.51 -25.30 -12.55
CA SER A 10 11.07 -25.88 -13.82
C SER A 10 9.55 -25.70 -13.97
N LEU A 11 9.16 -24.75 -14.82
CA LEU A 11 7.74 -24.52 -15.15
C LEU A 11 7.19 -25.68 -16.00
N PRO A 12 5.90 -26.04 -15.83
CA PRO A 12 5.24 -27.02 -16.68
C PRO A 12 5.35 -26.64 -18.17
N PRO A 13 5.69 -27.58 -19.06
CA PRO A 13 5.94 -27.30 -20.48
C PRO A 13 4.70 -26.83 -21.25
N SER A 14 3.49 -27.07 -20.71
CA SER A 14 2.22 -26.65 -21.31
C SER A 14 1.80 -25.21 -20.99
N LEU A 15 2.58 -24.47 -20.20
CA LEU A 15 2.25 -23.09 -19.85
C LEU A 15 2.62 -22.12 -20.98
N PRO A 16 1.77 -21.10 -21.25
CA PRO A 16 2.15 -20.05 -22.18
C PRO A 16 3.43 -19.33 -21.72
N PRO A 17 4.19 -18.71 -22.64
CA PRO A 17 5.40 -17.98 -22.30
C PRO A 17 5.16 -16.96 -21.17
N THR A 18 6.01 -17.00 -20.15
CA THR A 18 5.86 -16.15 -18.96
C THR A 18 6.46 -14.76 -19.23
N LYS A 19 5.65 -13.73 -19.04
CA LYS A 19 6.04 -12.32 -19.15
C LYS A 19 6.55 -11.74 -17.82
N SER A 20 5.97 -12.15 -16.70
CA SER A 20 6.41 -11.67 -15.39
C SER A 20 6.09 -12.64 -14.27
N ILE A 21 6.84 -12.54 -13.17
CA ILE A 21 6.73 -13.39 -12.00
C ILE A 21 6.52 -12.51 -10.76
N LEU A 22 5.61 -12.95 -9.89
CA LEU A 22 5.42 -12.43 -8.54
C LEU A 22 5.49 -13.59 -7.55
N PHE A 23 6.12 -13.35 -6.41
CA PHE A 23 6.29 -14.35 -5.35
C PHE A 23 5.91 -13.71 -4.02
N GLU A 24 5.08 -14.39 -3.25
CA GLU A 24 4.70 -14.02 -1.88
C GLU A 24 5.42 -14.96 -0.91
N PRO A 25 6.35 -14.46 -0.10
CA PRO A 25 7.24 -15.30 0.68
C PRO A 25 6.62 -15.94 1.92
N ASN A 26 5.55 -15.38 2.50
CA ASN A 26 4.98 -15.93 3.73
C ASN A 26 4.19 -17.22 3.49
N SER A 27 3.54 -17.33 2.33
CA SER A 27 2.81 -18.53 1.89
C SER A 27 3.55 -19.33 0.83
N LEU A 28 4.70 -18.84 0.36
CA LEU A 28 5.40 -19.38 -0.80
C LEU A 28 4.52 -19.42 -2.06
N SER A 29 3.53 -18.51 -2.16
CA SER A 29 2.66 -18.40 -3.32
C SER A 29 3.39 -17.77 -4.50
N LEU A 30 3.11 -18.29 -5.70
CA LEU A 30 3.71 -17.82 -6.94
C LEU A 30 2.61 -17.45 -7.94
N ALA A 31 2.78 -16.32 -8.62
CA ALA A 31 1.95 -15.92 -9.74
C ALA A 31 2.80 -15.72 -10.99
N LEU A 32 2.39 -16.35 -12.08
CA LEU A 32 3.02 -16.25 -13.39
C LEU A 32 2.08 -15.53 -14.34
N MET A 33 2.44 -14.33 -14.76
CA MET A 33 1.71 -13.63 -15.83
C MET A 33 2.26 -14.06 -17.17
N HIS A 34 1.37 -14.49 -18.04
CA HIS A 34 1.69 -15.00 -19.37
C HIS A 34 1.65 -13.88 -20.44
N THR A 35 2.20 -14.15 -21.62
CA THR A 35 2.22 -13.20 -22.75
C THR A 35 0.82 -12.88 -23.28
N ASP A 36 -0.12 -13.82 -23.16
CA ASP A 36 -1.56 -13.64 -23.48
C ASP A 36 -2.32 -12.85 -22.41
N SER A 37 -1.63 -12.34 -21.38
CA SER A 37 -2.19 -11.59 -20.24
C SER A 37 -3.11 -12.43 -19.33
N SER A 38 -3.04 -13.76 -19.39
CA SER A 38 -3.57 -14.64 -18.34
C SER A 38 -2.58 -14.73 -17.15
N VAL A 39 -3.04 -15.19 -15.99
CA VAL A 39 -2.18 -15.43 -14.83
C VAL A 39 -2.42 -16.81 -14.25
N SER A 40 -1.36 -17.59 -14.08
CA SER A 40 -1.40 -18.86 -13.34
C SER A 40 -0.98 -18.64 -11.88
N LEU A 41 -1.83 -19.08 -10.95
CA LEU A 41 -1.58 -18.97 -9.51
C LEU A 41 -1.26 -20.31 -8.87
N PHE A 42 -0.20 -20.31 -8.09
CA PHE A 42 0.31 -21.43 -7.33
C PHE A 42 0.28 -21.06 -5.84
N PRO A 43 -0.44 -21.85 -5.00
CA PRO A 43 -0.74 -21.50 -3.61
C PRO A 43 0.41 -21.76 -2.63
N CYS A 44 1.23 -22.77 -2.86
CA CYS A 44 2.39 -23.07 -2.03
C CYS A 44 3.44 -23.82 -2.86
N LEU A 45 4.67 -23.30 -2.90
CA LEU A 45 5.81 -23.98 -3.50
C LEU A 45 6.60 -24.73 -2.43
N SER A 46 6.76 -26.03 -2.60
CA SER A 46 7.70 -26.83 -1.80
C SER A 46 9.13 -26.57 -2.29
N PHE A 47 9.95 -25.86 -1.52
CA PHE A 47 11.40 -25.83 -1.70
C PHE A 47 12.05 -26.74 -0.65
N PRO A 48 13.03 -27.62 -0.98
CA PRO A 48 13.65 -27.90 -2.28
C PRO A 48 13.26 -29.29 -2.86
N SER A 49 12.29 -29.40 -3.79
CA SER A 49 12.04 -30.59 -4.67
C SER A 49 10.71 -30.44 -5.47
N PRO A 50 10.34 -31.38 -6.38
CA PRO A 50 10.67 -31.52 -7.82
C PRO A 50 9.80 -30.55 -8.72
N PRO A 51 9.54 -30.75 -10.05
CA PRO A 51 8.86 -29.72 -10.85
C PRO A 51 7.44 -29.42 -10.34
N LEU A 52 6.97 -28.18 -10.56
CA LEU A 52 5.65 -27.72 -10.08
C LEU A 52 4.57 -28.78 -10.37
N PRO A 53 3.72 -29.13 -9.38
CA PRO A 53 2.67 -30.12 -9.59
C PRO A 53 1.73 -29.66 -10.72
N PRO A 54 1.22 -30.58 -11.56
CA PRO A 54 0.40 -30.24 -12.72
C PRO A 54 -0.95 -29.57 -12.37
N LYS A 55 -1.43 -29.63 -11.11
CA LYS A 55 -2.65 -28.99 -10.57
C LYS A 55 -2.55 -28.96 -9.02
N PRO A 56 -3.19 -28.02 -8.28
CA PRO A 56 -4.25 -27.10 -8.70
C PRO A 56 -3.73 -25.67 -8.94
N GLN A 57 -3.78 -25.24 -10.21
CA GLN A 57 -3.45 -23.89 -10.63
C GLN A 57 -4.75 -23.10 -10.74
N THR A 58 -4.92 -22.03 -9.96
CA THR A 58 -6.04 -21.12 -10.21
C THR A 58 -5.66 -20.24 -11.40
N LEU A 59 -6.37 -20.41 -12.51
CA LEU A 59 -6.16 -19.59 -13.70
C LEU A 59 -6.98 -18.30 -13.61
N VAL A 60 -6.31 -17.16 -13.71
CA VAL A 60 -6.94 -15.86 -13.92
C VAL A 60 -7.07 -15.63 -15.43
N PRO A 61 -8.30 -15.43 -15.93
CA PRO A 61 -8.51 -15.24 -17.36
C PRO A 61 -7.95 -13.90 -17.84
N SER A 62 -7.53 -13.87 -19.10
CA SER A 62 -7.19 -12.63 -19.80
C SER A 62 -8.42 -11.72 -19.96
N PRO A 63 -8.21 -10.41 -20.20
CA PRO A 63 -6.96 -9.68 -20.09
C PRO A 63 -6.59 -9.39 -18.62
N SER A 64 -5.31 -9.32 -18.30
CA SER A 64 -4.76 -8.84 -17.02
C SER A 64 -3.66 -7.82 -17.30
N SER A 65 -3.73 -6.66 -16.65
CA SER A 65 -2.80 -5.55 -16.89
C SER A 65 -1.74 -5.40 -15.80
N SER A 66 -2.14 -5.63 -14.55
CA SER A 66 -1.30 -5.52 -13.37
C SER A 66 -1.87 -6.40 -12.26
N SER A 67 -0.99 -6.95 -11.45
CA SER A 67 -1.36 -7.84 -10.35
C SER A 67 -0.40 -7.68 -9.18
N SER A 68 -0.87 -8.06 -8.00
CA SER A 68 -0.07 -8.03 -6.78
C SER A 68 -0.62 -8.98 -5.72
N PHE A 69 0.27 -9.50 -4.88
CA PHE A 69 -0.12 -10.15 -3.64
C PHE A 69 -0.36 -9.10 -2.55
N LEU A 70 -1.31 -9.40 -1.68
CA LEU A 70 -1.69 -8.61 -0.51
C LEU A 70 -1.85 -9.58 0.67
N LEU A 71 -1.34 -9.19 1.83
CA LEU A 71 -1.59 -9.90 3.08
C LEU A 71 -2.72 -9.22 3.82
N ILE A 72 -3.80 -9.94 4.11
CA ILE A 72 -4.86 -9.47 4.99
C ILE A 72 -4.52 -9.96 6.40
N HIS A 73 -4.02 -9.06 7.22
CA HIS A 73 -3.71 -9.35 8.61
C HIS A 73 -4.99 -9.24 9.44
N GLN A 74 -5.42 -10.37 9.98
CA GLN A 74 -6.40 -10.48 11.05
C GLN A 74 -5.89 -11.48 12.08
N ASP A 75 -6.05 -11.16 13.36
CA ASP A 75 -5.78 -12.13 14.42
C ASP A 75 -6.71 -13.33 14.24
N PRO A 76 -6.19 -14.58 14.25
CA PRO A 76 -4.81 -14.98 14.60
C PRO A 76 -3.85 -15.25 13.42
N ILE A 77 -4.33 -15.37 12.16
CA ILE A 77 -3.49 -15.79 11.02
C ILE A 77 -3.70 -14.86 9.82
N PRO A 78 -2.61 -14.29 9.24
CA PRO A 78 -2.72 -13.50 8.02
C PRO A 78 -3.13 -14.37 6.83
N LYS A 79 -4.05 -13.87 6.01
CA LYS A 79 -4.46 -14.53 4.76
C LYS A 79 -3.84 -13.88 3.55
N VAL A 80 -3.54 -14.67 2.54
CA VAL A 80 -2.98 -14.20 1.27
C VAL A 80 -4.11 -13.94 0.29
N LEU A 81 -4.15 -12.72 -0.24
CA LEU A 81 -5.06 -12.30 -1.29
C LEU A 81 -4.24 -11.96 -2.52
N PHE A 82 -4.58 -12.55 -3.66
CA PHE A 82 -4.07 -12.15 -4.96
C PHE A 82 -5.08 -11.23 -5.65
N LEU A 83 -4.59 -10.09 -6.13
CA LEU A 83 -5.37 -9.04 -6.77
C LEU A 83 -4.91 -8.85 -8.21
N VAL A 84 -5.87 -8.72 -9.13
CA VAL A 84 -5.61 -8.44 -10.55
C VAL A 84 -6.47 -7.28 -11.03
N ALA A 85 -5.87 -6.32 -11.73
CA ALA A 85 -6.57 -5.32 -12.52
C ALA A 85 -6.60 -5.70 -14.00
N SER A 86 -7.77 -5.51 -14.60
CA SER A 86 -7.98 -5.69 -16.03
C SER A 86 -8.82 -4.57 -16.63
N PRO A 87 -8.64 -4.27 -17.93
CA PRO A 87 -9.54 -3.37 -18.63
C PRO A 87 -10.93 -4.02 -18.77
N TYR A 88 -11.97 -3.23 -18.60
CA TYR A 88 -13.35 -3.65 -18.81
C TYR A 88 -14.11 -2.63 -19.68
N ARG A 89 -15.11 -3.10 -20.44
CA ARG A 89 -15.90 -2.28 -21.39
C ARG A 89 -15.03 -1.35 -22.24
N GLY A 90 -14.08 -1.93 -22.97
CA GLY A 90 -13.15 -1.18 -23.81
C GLY A 90 -12.17 -0.28 -23.03
N GLY A 91 -11.99 -0.50 -21.73
CA GLY A 91 -11.08 0.29 -20.88
C GLY A 91 -11.73 1.52 -20.23
N SER A 92 -13.04 1.72 -20.40
CA SER A 92 -13.81 2.74 -19.68
C SER A 92 -13.89 2.47 -18.17
N GLN A 93 -13.70 1.20 -17.78
CA GLN A 93 -13.69 0.77 -16.39
C GLN A 93 -12.51 -0.16 -16.11
N ILE A 94 -12.12 -0.25 -14.85
CA ILE A 94 -11.16 -1.24 -14.36
C ILE A 94 -11.93 -2.33 -13.64
N LEU A 95 -11.70 -3.58 -14.02
CA LEU A 95 -12.18 -4.75 -13.29
C LEU A 95 -11.08 -5.24 -12.34
N LEU A 96 -11.39 -5.27 -11.05
CA LEU A 96 -10.57 -5.88 -10.03
C LEU A 96 -11.09 -7.29 -9.71
N ARG A 97 -10.21 -8.28 -9.87
CA ARG A 97 -10.48 -9.68 -9.49
C ARG A 97 -9.68 -10.04 -8.25
N PHE A 98 -10.36 -10.64 -7.30
CA PHE A 98 -9.84 -11.02 -5.99
C PHE A 98 -9.79 -12.53 -5.89
N TYR A 99 -8.69 -13.06 -5.38
CA TYR A 99 -8.46 -14.48 -5.19
C TYR A 99 -7.85 -14.69 -3.81
N LEU A 100 -8.62 -15.25 -2.89
CA LEU A 100 -8.21 -15.49 -1.50
C LEU A 100 -7.68 -16.92 -1.36
N LEU A 101 -6.50 -17.06 -0.76
CA LEU A 101 -5.92 -18.36 -0.45
C LEU A 101 -6.70 -19.00 0.69
N GLN A 102 -7.35 -20.13 0.39
CA GLN A 102 -8.07 -20.95 1.35
C GLN A 102 -7.13 -21.92 2.06
N LYS A 103 -7.59 -22.47 3.19
CA LYS A 103 -6.83 -23.47 3.99
C LYS A 103 -6.44 -24.71 3.17
N ASP A 104 -7.24 -25.07 2.17
CA ASP A 104 -6.99 -26.21 1.28
C ASP A 104 -5.90 -25.94 0.23
N ASN A 105 -5.12 -24.85 0.38
CA ASN A 105 -4.14 -24.39 -0.60
C ASN A 105 -4.76 -24.21 -1.98
N ILE A 106 -5.90 -23.51 -2.07
CA ILE A 106 -6.54 -23.16 -3.33
C ILE A 106 -6.93 -21.69 -3.29
N PHE A 107 -6.73 -21.00 -4.41
CA PHE A 107 -7.20 -19.63 -4.57
C PHE A 107 -8.64 -19.61 -5.05
N CYS A 108 -9.54 -19.06 -4.23
CA CYS A 108 -10.97 -18.94 -4.52
C CYS A 108 -11.38 -17.47 -4.63
N LYS A 109 -12.44 -17.17 -5.41
CA LYS A 109 -12.99 -15.81 -5.49
C LYS A 109 -13.82 -15.52 -4.23
N PRO A 110 -13.42 -14.58 -3.37
CA PRO A 110 -14.24 -14.19 -2.23
C PRO A 110 -15.39 -13.27 -2.68
N GLN A 111 -16.44 -13.18 -1.87
CA GLN A 111 -17.42 -12.11 -2.02
C GLN A 111 -16.78 -10.78 -1.59
N VAL A 112 -17.00 -9.71 -2.36
CA VAL A 112 -16.40 -8.40 -2.04
C VAL A 112 -17.48 -7.37 -1.75
N VAL A 113 -17.40 -6.76 -0.56
CA VAL A 113 -18.30 -5.69 -0.12
C VAL A 113 -17.66 -4.33 -0.41
N CYS A 114 -18.26 -3.54 -1.29
CA CYS A 114 -17.81 -2.19 -1.62
C CYS A 114 -18.99 -1.19 -1.65
N ASN A 115 -19.03 -0.26 -0.69
CA ASN A 115 -20.19 0.64 -0.49
C ASN A 115 -19.88 2.09 -0.88
N GLN A 116 -18.87 2.31 -1.73
CA GLN A 116 -18.40 3.66 -2.07
C GLN A 116 -18.73 4.03 -3.53
N LYS A 117 -18.84 5.33 -3.79
CA LYS A 117 -19.19 5.83 -5.13
C LYS A 117 -18.16 5.39 -6.17
N GLY A 118 -18.64 4.84 -7.30
CA GLY A 118 -17.80 4.37 -8.39
C GLY A 118 -17.12 3.02 -8.10
N THR A 119 -17.67 2.22 -7.18
CA THR A 119 -17.34 0.81 -7.01
C THR A 119 -18.61 -0.02 -7.06
N ALA A 120 -18.63 -1.09 -7.83
CA ALA A 120 -19.75 -2.05 -7.86
C ALA A 120 -19.19 -3.47 -7.86
N PHE A 121 -19.77 -4.36 -7.05
CA PHE A 121 -19.40 -5.77 -7.04
C PHE A 121 -20.35 -6.58 -7.93
N ASP A 122 -19.77 -7.44 -8.76
CA ASP A 122 -20.46 -8.44 -9.56
C ASP A 122 -19.90 -9.82 -9.19
N SER A 123 -20.77 -10.75 -8.82
CA SER A 123 -20.36 -12.07 -8.32
C SER A 123 -19.65 -12.94 -9.37
N LYS A 124 -19.86 -12.68 -10.66
CA LYS A 124 -19.22 -13.42 -11.75
C LYS A 124 -17.87 -12.79 -12.13
N LEU A 125 -17.84 -11.46 -12.18
CA LEU A 125 -16.70 -10.70 -12.71
C LEU A 125 -15.69 -10.30 -11.62
N GLY A 126 -16.15 -9.74 -10.50
CA GLY A 126 -15.33 -9.08 -9.48
C GLY A 126 -15.81 -7.66 -9.17
N VAL A 127 -14.92 -6.77 -8.76
CA VAL A 127 -15.25 -5.36 -8.48
C VAL A 127 -14.98 -4.48 -9.69
N LEU A 128 -16.00 -3.80 -10.17
CA LEU A 128 -15.92 -2.76 -11.20
C LEU A 128 -15.61 -1.42 -10.54
N LEU A 129 -14.53 -0.79 -11.00
CA LEU A 129 -14.17 0.57 -10.66
C LEU A 129 -14.50 1.50 -11.82
N ASP A 130 -15.23 2.57 -11.52
CA ASP A 130 -15.56 3.63 -12.47
C ASP A 130 -14.35 4.56 -12.68
N ILE A 131 -13.30 3.98 -13.26
CA ILE A 131 -12.00 4.58 -13.50
C ILE A 131 -11.55 4.09 -14.88
N ASN A 132 -11.10 5.02 -15.73
CA ASN A 132 -10.50 4.66 -17.02
C ASN A 132 -9.21 3.87 -16.79
N HIS A 133 -9.15 2.67 -17.35
CA HIS A 133 -7.94 1.85 -17.36
C HIS A 133 -6.81 2.62 -18.05
N GLY A 134 -7.12 3.23 -19.20
CA GLY A 134 -6.15 3.99 -19.98
C GLY A 134 -4.98 3.15 -20.48
N VAL A 135 -3.82 3.79 -20.64
CA VAL A 135 -2.61 3.20 -21.24
C VAL A 135 -1.90 2.24 -20.28
N SER A 136 -1.91 2.54 -18.98
CA SER A 136 -1.20 1.73 -17.99
C SER A 136 -1.79 1.88 -16.60
N ILE A 137 -2.02 0.74 -15.95
CA ILE A 137 -2.36 0.60 -14.55
C ILE A 137 -1.21 -0.12 -13.84
N LYS A 138 -0.88 0.32 -12.63
CA LYS A 138 0.03 -0.39 -11.71
C LYS A 138 -0.66 -0.63 -10.39
N ILE A 139 -0.65 -1.87 -9.92
CA ILE A 139 -1.10 -2.26 -8.58
C ILE A 139 0.11 -2.71 -7.76
N VAL A 140 0.19 -2.24 -6.53
CA VAL A 140 1.11 -2.78 -5.52
C VAL A 140 0.34 -2.99 -4.23
N GLY A 141 0.38 -4.22 -3.73
CA GLY A 141 -0.17 -4.63 -2.45
C GLY A 141 0.89 -4.74 -1.36
N SER A 142 0.46 -4.58 -0.12
CA SER A 142 1.24 -4.88 1.08
C SER A 142 0.33 -5.54 2.13
N VAL A 143 0.43 -5.15 3.39
CA VAL A 143 -0.43 -5.63 4.47
C VAL A 143 -1.67 -4.73 4.57
N ASN A 144 -2.87 -5.29 4.42
CA ASN A 144 -4.18 -4.64 4.51
C ASN A 144 -4.46 -3.48 3.52
N PHE A 145 -3.46 -3.03 2.78
CA PHE A 145 -3.58 -1.92 1.83
C PHE A 145 -2.96 -2.26 0.49
N PHE A 146 -3.64 -1.87 -0.58
CA PHE A 146 -3.04 -1.81 -1.90
C PHE A 146 -3.23 -0.43 -2.52
N VAL A 147 -2.37 -0.14 -3.48
CA VAL A 147 -2.36 1.10 -4.23
C VAL A 147 -2.55 0.80 -5.69
N LEU A 148 -3.43 1.55 -6.34
CA LEU A 148 -3.68 1.51 -7.78
C LEU A 148 -3.28 2.85 -8.37
N HIS A 149 -2.35 2.84 -9.32
CA HIS A 149 -1.94 4.02 -10.07
C HIS A 149 -2.43 3.90 -11.51
N SER A 150 -3.13 4.92 -12.00
CA SER A 150 -3.49 5.06 -13.41
C SER A 150 -2.73 6.23 -14.01
N VAL A 151 -1.86 5.91 -14.97
CA VAL A 151 -1.04 6.90 -15.68
C VAL A 151 -1.93 7.89 -16.44
N SER A 152 -2.97 7.39 -17.12
CA SER A 152 -3.85 8.22 -17.95
C SER A 152 -4.70 9.20 -17.15
N SER A 153 -5.10 8.82 -15.94
CA SER A 153 -5.90 9.69 -15.07
C SER A 153 -5.05 10.57 -14.14
N LYS A 154 -3.72 10.39 -14.13
CA LYS A 154 -2.78 11.05 -13.21
C LYS A 154 -3.22 10.92 -11.75
N LYS A 155 -3.65 9.72 -11.34
CA LYS A 155 -4.17 9.47 -9.99
C LYS A 155 -3.65 8.18 -9.41
N VAL A 156 -3.42 8.24 -8.10
CA VAL A 156 -3.09 7.08 -7.26
C VAL A 156 -4.21 6.91 -6.24
N TRP A 157 -4.89 5.78 -6.27
CA TRP A 157 -5.90 5.39 -5.28
C TRP A 157 -5.28 4.47 -4.24
N VAL A 158 -5.56 4.76 -2.98
CA VAL A 158 -5.20 3.89 -1.85
C VAL A 158 -6.45 3.19 -1.37
N PHE A 159 -6.42 1.86 -1.36
CA PHE A 159 -7.49 1.01 -0.90
C PHE A 159 -7.05 0.22 0.33
N ALA A 160 -7.94 0.14 1.32
CA ALA A 160 -7.85 -0.79 2.43
C ALA A 160 -8.72 -2.01 2.14
N VAL A 161 -8.23 -3.17 2.57
CA VAL A 161 -8.87 -4.46 2.44
C VAL A 161 -8.95 -5.07 3.82
N LYS A 162 -10.14 -5.49 4.22
CA LYS A 162 -10.40 -6.15 5.51
C LYS A 162 -11.23 -7.39 5.27
N LEU A 163 -10.89 -8.51 5.89
CA LEU A 163 -11.75 -9.69 5.86
C LEU A 163 -12.94 -9.48 6.81
N ILE A 164 -14.11 -9.97 6.45
CA ILE A 164 -15.30 -10.02 7.30
C ILE A 164 -15.66 -11.49 7.39
N ASP A 165 -15.75 -11.98 8.62
CA ASP A 165 -16.31 -13.29 8.91
C ASP A 165 -17.76 -13.06 9.35
N ASP A 166 -18.71 -13.50 8.52
CA ASP A 166 -20.16 -13.38 8.76
C ASP A 166 -20.81 -14.76 8.93
N GLY A 167 -20.02 -15.80 9.21
CA GLY A 167 -20.49 -17.18 9.39
C GLY A 167 -20.92 -17.92 8.12
N ASP A 168 -21.30 -17.20 7.06
CA ASP A 168 -21.77 -17.77 5.76
C ASP A 168 -20.67 -17.81 4.68
N GLY A 169 -19.44 -17.42 5.03
CA GLY A 169 -18.27 -17.47 4.15
C GLY A 169 -17.29 -16.30 4.35
N GLU A 170 -16.13 -16.43 3.73
CA GLU A 170 -15.05 -15.45 3.80
C GLU A 170 -15.33 -14.25 2.88
N MET A 171 -15.79 -13.14 3.45
CA MET A 171 -16.06 -11.91 2.72
C MET A 171 -14.90 -10.93 2.82
N VAL A 172 -14.68 -10.14 1.78
CA VAL A 172 -13.64 -9.11 1.74
C VAL A 172 -14.29 -7.73 1.63
N LYS A 173 -14.06 -6.87 2.61
CA LYS A 173 -14.46 -5.45 2.55
C LYS A 173 -13.39 -4.63 1.85
N LEU A 174 -13.79 -3.96 0.77
CA LEU A 174 -12.94 -3.03 0.03
C LEU A 174 -13.32 -1.58 0.37
N MET A 175 -12.32 -0.78 0.76
CA MET A 175 -12.51 0.61 1.17
C MET A 175 -11.47 1.52 0.49
N ARG A 176 -11.89 2.37 -0.44
CA ARG A 176 -11.11 3.51 -0.94
C ARG A 176 -10.85 4.49 0.21
N CYS A 177 -9.58 4.60 0.58
CA CYS A 177 -9.12 5.43 1.68
C CYS A 177 -8.67 6.79 1.19
N ALA A 178 -7.89 6.85 0.11
CA ALA A 178 -7.37 8.10 -0.42
C ALA A 178 -7.28 8.11 -1.95
N VAL A 179 -7.24 9.31 -2.51
CA VAL A 179 -6.93 9.61 -3.91
C VAL A 179 -5.89 10.71 -3.95
N ILE A 180 -4.72 10.41 -4.50
CA ILE A 180 -3.63 11.36 -4.69
C ILE A 180 -3.64 11.77 -6.16
N GLU A 181 -3.76 13.06 -6.42
CA GLU A 181 -3.61 13.63 -7.77
C GLU A 181 -2.13 13.83 -8.07
N CYS A 182 -1.66 13.22 -9.15
CA CYS A 182 -0.28 13.33 -9.59
C CYS A 182 -0.07 14.63 -10.38
N SER A 183 0.71 15.55 -9.82
CA SER A 183 1.18 16.76 -10.50
C SER A 183 2.45 16.51 -11.32
N ALA A 184 3.17 15.42 -11.04
CA ALA A 184 4.39 15.01 -11.73
C ALA A 184 4.31 13.52 -12.18
N PRO A 185 5.13 13.09 -13.15
CA PRO A 185 5.21 11.68 -13.54
C PRO A 185 5.61 10.77 -12.38
N VAL A 186 4.89 9.66 -12.21
CA VAL A 186 5.21 8.61 -11.24
C VAL A 186 5.83 7.42 -11.97
N TRP A 187 7.13 7.21 -11.79
CA TRP A 187 7.91 6.18 -12.48
C TRP A 187 7.79 4.82 -11.81
N SER A 188 7.78 4.78 -10.48
CA SER A 188 7.62 3.58 -9.67
C SER A 188 6.71 3.83 -8.49
N ILE A 189 6.10 2.77 -7.95
CA ILE A 189 5.28 2.83 -6.75
C ILE A 189 5.67 1.68 -5.84
N SER A 190 5.72 1.93 -4.54
CA SER A 190 5.96 0.90 -3.52
C SER A 190 5.11 1.20 -2.30
N VAL A 191 4.52 0.17 -1.71
CA VAL A 191 3.82 0.26 -0.44
C VAL A 191 4.37 -0.80 0.50
N SER A 192 4.81 -0.39 1.68
CA SER A 192 5.29 -1.29 2.71
C SER A 192 5.29 -0.59 4.05
N SER A 193 5.08 -1.35 5.13
CA SER A 193 5.35 -0.90 6.50
C SER A 193 4.69 0.43 6.88
N GLY A 194 3.45 0.66 6.43
CA GLY A 194 2.69 1.86 6.74
C GLY A 194 3.07 3.10 5.91
N VAL A 195 3.92 2.97 4.90
CA VAL A 195 4.28 4.06 3.98
C VAL A 195 3.98 3.72 2.53
N LEU A 196 3.60 4.73 1.77
CA LEU A 196 3.49 4.70 0.31
C LEU A 196 4.61 5.58 -0.25
N ILE A 197 5.39 5.05 -1.19
CA ILE A 197 6.47 5.75 -1.85
C ILE A 197 6.19 5.84 -3.34
N LEU A 198 6.20 7.06 -3.88
CA LEU A 198 6.11 7.35 -5.30
C LEU A 198 7.49 7.73 -5.83
N GLY A 199 7.95 7.03 -6.85
CA GLY A 199 9.18 7.38 -7.55
C GLY A 199 8.94 8.51 -8.53
N GLU A 200 9.70 9.60 -8.38
CA GLU A 200 9.57 10.82 -9.17
C GLU A 200 10.89 11.10 -9.92
N ASP A 201 10.91 12.20 -10.66
CA ASP A 201 12.16 12.75 -11.17
C ASP A 201 13.00 13.27 -9.99
N ASN A 202 14.29 12.92 -10.00
CA ASN A 202 15.32 13.31 -9.05
C ASN A 202 15.12 12.86 -7.60
N GLY A 203 14.19 11.94 -7.33
CA GLY A 203 13.99 11.43 -5.97
C GLY A 203 12.72 10.62 -5.81
N VAL A 204 12.25 10.57 -4.57
CA VAL A 204 11.03 9.86 -4.18
C VAL A 204 10.17 10.71 -3.25
N ARG A 205 8.87 10.47 -3.29
CA ARG A 205 7.90 11.07 -2.37
C ARG A 205 7.30 10.02 -1.47
N VAL A 206 7.35 10.26 -0.17
CA VAL A 206 6.90 9.35 0.88
C VAL A 206 5.63 9.89 1.51
N PHE A 207 4.60 9.05 1.62
CA PHE A 207 3.33 9.34 2.27
C PHE A 207 3.12 8.42 3.48
N ASN A 208 2.55 8.96 4.55
CA ASN A 208 2.14 8.16 5.70
C ASN A 208 0.76 7.54 5.45
N LEU A 209 0.67 6.20 5.33
CA LEU A 209 -0.63 5.54 5.13
C LEU A 209 -1.61 5.82 6.26
N ARG A 210 -1.13 5.96 7.51
CA ARG A 210 -2.00 6.30 8.65
C ARG A 210 -2.71 7.64 8.42
N GLN A 211 -2.02 8.62 7.86
CA GLN A 211 -2.61 9.93 7.57
C GLN A 211 -3.55 9.91 6.36
N LEU A 212 -3.32 9.01 5.41
CA LEU A 212 -4.20 8.80 4.25
C LEU A 212 -5.49 8.02 4.60
N VAL A 213 -5.40 7.12 5.58
CA VAL A 213 -6.49 6.19 5.95
C VAL A 213 -7.31 6.69 7.12
N LYS A 214 -6.68 7.35 8.10
CA LYS A 214 -7.37 7.96 9.24
C LYS A 214 -7.89 9.32 8.76
N GLY A 215 -9.09 9.32 8.18
CA GLY A 215 -9.72 10.52 7.65
C GLY A 215 -9.62 11.70 8.61
N ARG A 216 -9.38 12.91 8.10
CA ARG A 216 -9.39 14.11 8.93
C ARG A 216 -10.77 14.24 9.55
N VAL A 217 -10.86 14.11 10.87
CA VAL A 217 -12.03 14.57 11.63
C VAL A 217 -12.04 16.08 11.44
N LYS A 218 -12.82 16.57 10.47
CA LYS A 218 -13.22 17.96 10.49
C LYS A 218 -14.12 18.05 11.72
N ASN A 219 -13.61 18.64 12.80
CA ASN A 219 -14.48 19.14 13.84
C ASN A 219 -15.42 20.12 13.12
N VAL A 220 -16.63 19.65 12.82
CA VAL A 220 -17.71 20.53 12.46
C VAL A 220 -17.88 21.37 13.72
N LYS A 221 -17.51 22.66 13.66
CA LYS A 221 -18.03 23.60 14.64
C LYS A 221 -19.54 23.44 14.56
N ASP A 222 -20.14 22.91 15.61
CA ASP A 222 -21.59 22.84 15.75
C ASP A 222 -22.13 24.25 15.53
N ILE A 223 -22.79 24.45 14.38
CA ILE A 223 -23.64 25.61 14.15
C ILE A 223 -25.03 25.16 14.58
N SER A 224 -25.24 25.19 15.89
CA SER A 224 -26.56 25.29 16.53
C SER A 224 -26.29 25.81 17.95
N SER A 225 -26.67 27.02 18.33
CA SER A 225 -28.06 27.47 18.37
C SER A 225 -28.13 28.98 18.64
N ASN A 226 -29.27 29.57 18.30
CA ASN A 226 -29.64 30.94 18.60
C ASN A 226 -29.39 31.33 20.07
N GLY A 227 -28.62 32.40 20.27
CA GLY A 227 -28.55 33.15 21.51
C GLY A 227 -28.10 34.57 21.20
N LYS A 228 -29.01 35.54 21.36
CA LYS A 228 -28.74 36.97 21.23
C LYS A 228 -27.67 37.39 22.26
N SER A 229 -26.61 38.05 21.83
CA SER A 229 -25.97 39.14 22.60
C SER A 229 -24.95 39.87 21.72
N ASP A 230 -25.13 41.18 21.64
CA ASP A 230 -24.26 42.16 21.00
C ASP A 230 -22.83 42.17 21.57
N GLY A 231 -21.89 42.65 20.75
CA GLY A 231 -20.73 43.37 21.26
C GLY A 231 -19.35 42.79 20.95
N LYS A 232 -18.68 43.43 19.96
CA LYS A 232 -17.25 43.77 19.89
C LYS A 232 -16.20 42.78 20.41
N GLY A 233 -15.25 42.46 19.51
CA GLY A 233 -13.83 42.63 19.82
C GLY A 233 -12.99 41.35 19.82
N LEU A 234 -12.29 41.16 18.71
CA LEU A 234 -11.04 40.40 18.63
C LEU A 234 -10.12 40.75 19.81
N LYS A 235 -9.55 39.76 20.50
CA LYS A 235 -8.26 39.86 21.19
C LYS A 235 -7.72 38.47 21.52
N LEU A 236 -6.63 38.11 20.84
CA LEU A 236 -5.64 37.12 21.28
C LEU A 236 -5.10 37.50 22.67
N PRO A 237 -4.53 36.56 23.43
CA PRO A 237 -3.41 36.94 24.28
C PRO A 237 -2.21 36.01 24.10
N ASN A 238 -1.07 36.63 23.80
CA ASN A 238 0.27 36.15 24.15
C ASN A 238 0.86 37.18 25.15
N GLY A 239 1.59 36.69 26.15
CA GLY A 239 2.36 37.45 27.16
C GLY A 239 2.15 36.83 28.55
N VAL A 240 3.04 36.05 29.20
CA VAL A 240 4.46 36.17 29.62
C VAL A 240 4.63 36.83 31.03
N VAL A 241 5.32 36.08 31.93
CA VAL A 241 5.85 36.35 33.31
C VAL A 241 4.82 36.35 34.46
N GLY A 242 5.01 35.78 35.66
CA GLY A 242 6.10 35.06 36.37
C GLY A 242 5.51 34.42 37.65
N ASP A 243 5.93 33.21 38.03
CA ASP A 243 6.81 32.86 39.19
C ASP A 243 6.14 32.98 40.58
N ASP A 244 5.77 31.85 41.21
CA ASP A 244 6.24 31.44 42.55
C ASP A 244 5.61 30.09 43.04
N TYR A 245 6.50 29.13 43.29
CA TYR A 245 6.60 28.02 44.26
C TYR A 245 5.36 27.43 45.04
N PHE A 246 5.12 26.13 44.78
CA PHE A 246 4.67 24.96 45.60
C PHE A 246 3.49 25.05 46.60
N HIS A 247 2.44 24.21 46.45
CA HIS A 247 2.32 22.82 46.96
C HIS A 247 0.92 22.20 46.68
N GLY A 248 0.89 20.94 46.19
CA GLY A 248 -0.11 19.92 46.55
C GLY A 248 -1.43 19.80 45.76
N SER A 249 -1.52 18.80 44.86
CA SER A 249 -2.42 17.63 45.04
C SER A 249 -2.47 16.71 43.83
N SER A 250 -2.11 15.44 44.09
CA SER A 250 -2.64 14.18 43.53
C SER A 250 -3.45 14.20 42.23
N SER A 251 -2.97 13.48 41.22
CA SER A 251 -3.69 12.32 40.68
C SER A 251 -2.79 11.57 39.70
N GLY A 252 -2.36 10.38 40.09
CA GLY A 252 -2.01 9.35 39.12
C GLY A 252 -3.26 8.93 38.35
N ASN A 253 -3.05 8.40 37.15
CA ASN A 253 -3.69 7.16 36.73
C ASN A 253 -3.09 6.71 35.39
N GLY A 254 -2.26 5.68 35.46
CA GLY A 254 -2.37 4.63 34.46
C GLY A 254 -3.69 3.90 34.65
N CYS A 255 -4.22 3.33 33.58
CA CYS A 255 -4.54 1.90 33.50
C CYS A 255 -5.44 1.59 32.30
N ASN A 256 -5.18 0.40 31.76
CA ASN A 256 -6.01 -0.34 30.84
C ASN A 256 -7.43 -0.54 31.40
N GLY A 257 -8.43 -0.54 30.52
CA GLY A 257 -9.73 -1.21 30.69
C GLY A 257 -10.13 -1.71 29.30
N VAL A 258 -10.22 -3.02 29.05
CA VAL A 258 -11.27 -3.93 29.52
C VAL A 258 -12.61 -3.21 29.52
N LEU A 259 -13.38 -3.38 28.44
CA LEU A 259 -14.76 -2.94 28.38
C LEU A 259 -15.65 -4.17 28.39
N ASP A 260 -16.17 -4.39 29.60
CA ASP A 260 -17.35 -5.19 29.89
C ASP A 260 -18.57 -4.65 29.12
N MET A 261 -19.43 -5.58 28.75
CA MET A 261 -20.53 -5.41 27.83
C MET A 261 -21.73 -4.79 28.55
N LYS A 262 -22.14 -3.59 28.16
CA LYS A 262 -23.51 -3.13 28.41
C LYS A 262 -24.06 -2.31 27.26
N THR A 263 -25.08 -2.90 26.66
CA THR A 263 -25.82 -2.50 25.48
C THR A 263 -26.53 -1.17 25.74
N ASP A 264 -26.22 -0.14 24.95
CA ASP A 264 -27.28 0.69 24.39
C ASP A 264 -26.91 1.22 22.99
N LYS A 265 -27.88 1.13 22.09
CA LYS A 265 -27.71 1.24 20.64
C LYS A 265 -27.69 2.70 20.20
N GLN A 266 -26.52 3.19 19.79
CA GLN A 266 -26.44 4.28 18.82
C GLN A 266 -25.28 4.04 17.85
N TYR A 267 -25.54 3.20 16.85
CA TYR A 267 -24.60 2.88 15.77
C TYR A 267 -24.47 4.10 14.85
N VAL A 268 -23.67 5.09 15.24
CA VAL A 268 -23.24 6.15 14.32
C VAL A 268 -22.30 5.49 13.31
N SER A 269 -22.85 5.09 12.17
CA SER A 269 -22.06 4.64 11.01
C SER A 269 -21.24 5.83 10.50
N VAL A 270 -20.03 6.00 11.05
CA VAL A 270 -19.07 7.01 10.61
C VAL A 270 -18.60 6.59 9.22
N LYS A 271 -19.27 7.12 8.19
CA LYS A 271 -18.90 6.93 6.79
C LYS A 271 -17.52 7.56 6.55
N LEU A 272 -16.47 6.74 6.58
CA LEU A 272 -15.11 7.14 6.20
C LEU A 272 -15.15 7.77 4.80
N ARG A 273 -15.00 9.10 4.74
CA ARG A 273 -14.83 9.82 3.47
C ARG A 273 -13.40 9.64 3.00
N SER A 274 -13.25 9.27 1.73
CA SER A 274 -11.94 9.16 1.10
C SER A 274 -11.23 10.52 1.11
N VAL A 275 -9.98 10.55 1.55
CA VAL A 275 -9.12 11.75 1.53
C VAL A 275 -8.67 12.01 0.10
N ARG A 276 -8.77 13.26 -0.37
CA ARG A 276 -8.20 13.69 -1.65
C ARG A 276 -7.05 14.64 -1.34
N CYS A 277 -5.87 14.38 -1.88
CA CYS A 277 -4.71 15.27 -1.76
C CYS A 277 -4.00 15.39 -3.11
N ARG A 278 -3.15 16.41 -3.24
CA ARG A 278 -2.26 16.56 -4.39
C ARG A 278 -0.86 16.08 -4.06
N GLN A 279 -0.16 15.52 -5.03
CA GLN A 279 1.18 14.98 -4.88
C GLN A 279 2.19 16.05 -4.40
N ASP A 280 2.10 17.27 -4.91
CA ASP A 280 2.96 18.41 -4.55
C ASP A 280 2.57 19.09 -3.24
N SER A 281 1.32 18.94 -2.81
CA SER A 281 0.88 19.48 -1.53
C SER A 281 1.51 18.69 -0.37
N GLY A 282 1.97 19.38 0.67
CA GLY A 282 2.35 18.74 1.95
C GLY A 282 1.17 18.07 2.69
N GLU A 283 0.03 17.92 2.03
CA GLU A 283 -1.18 17.32 2.54
C GLU A 283 -1.05 15.79 2.63
N GLY A 284 -1.57 15.19 3.71
CA GLY A 284 -1.44 13.74 3.95
C GLY A 284 -0.04 13.29 4.39
N GLY A 285 0.81 14.23 4.85
CA GLY A 285 2.14 13.93 5.40
C GLY A 285 3.16 13.55 4.33
N ALA A 286 3.01 14.11 3.14
CA ALA A 286 3.90 13.89 2.01
C ALA A 286 5.27 14.55 2.27
N CYS A 287 6.35 13.80 2.04
CA CYS A 287 7.73 14.28 2.13
C CYS A 287 8.48 13.89 0.86
N PHE A 288 9.01 14.87 0.13
CA PHE A 288 9.90 14.61 -1.01
C PHE A 288 11.34 14.51 -0.54
N VAL A 289 12.05 13.48 -1.04
CA VAL A 289 13.43 13.19 -0.69
C VAL A 289 14.22 13.09 -1.99
N ALA A 290 15.09 14.07 -2.22
CA ALA A 290 15.92 14.13 -3.41
C ALA A 290 17.06 13.10 -3.36
N PHE A 291 17.48 12.63 -4.54
CA PHE A 291 18.72 11.88 -4.67
C PHE A 291 19.90 12.75 -4.28
N LYS A 292 20.81 12.19 -3.49
CA LYS A 292 22.05 12.87 -3.12
C LYS A 292 22.95 12.89 -4.35
N ARG A 293 23.17 14.07 -4.94
CA ARG A 293 24.15 14.30 -6.02
C ARG A 293 25.42 14.87 -5.42
N GLU A 294 26.57 14.40 -5.88
CA GLU A 294 27.82 15.16 -5.74
C GLU A 294 27.75 16.30 -6.76
N GLU A 295 28.07 17.52 -6.33
CA GLU A 295 28.17 18.69 -7.20
C GLU A 295 29.34 18.48 -8.16
N VAL A 296 29.06 17.92 -9.33
CA VAL A 296 30.01 17.92 -10.44
C VAL A 296 29.54 18.99 -11.41
N GLU A 297 30.41 19.99 -11.59
CA GLU A 297 30.22 21.13 -12.47
C GLU A 297 29.93 20.71 -13.92
N VAL A 298 28.84 21.29 -14.44
CA VAL A 298 28.49 21.49 -15.86
C VAL A 298 28.16 20.26 -16.72
N LEU A 299 26.86 20.11 -17.05
CA LEU A 299 26.29 20.05 -18.41
C LEU A 299 24.86 19.46 -18.36
N LYS A 300 23.84 20.34 -18.39
CA LYS A 300 22.38 20.06 -18.29
C LYS A 300 21.98 19.15 -17.11
N PRO A 301 21.02 19.52 -16.25
CA PRO A 301 20.55 18.62 -15.21
C PRO A 301 19.88 17.40 -15.86
N THR A 302 20.63 16.30 -16.01
CA THR A 302 20.07 15.02 -16.42
C THR A 302 19.12 14.61 -15.30
N THR A 303 17.83 14.53 -15.60
CA THR A 303 16.82 14.11 -14.62
C THR A 303 16.93 12.61 -14.41
N SER A 304 17.27 12.18 -13.20
CA SER A 304 17.33 10.75 -12.86
C SER A 304 15.99 10.30 -12.32
N LYS A 305 15.44 9.20 -12.84
CA LYS A 305 14.10 8.73 -12.49
C LYS A 305 14.19 7.63 -11.45
N ALA A 306 13.38 7.64 -10.41
CA ALA A 306 13.26 6.49 -9.50
C ALA A 306 12.49 5.35 -10.19
N VAL A 307 13.19 4.39 -10.79
CA VAL A 307 12.59 3.34 -11.64
C VAL A 307 12.19 2.08 -10.89
N SER A 308 12.79 1.79 -9.73
CA SER A 308 12.42 0.67 -8.87
C SER A 308 12.60 1.03 -7.39
N ILE A 309 11.68 0.60 -6.54
CA ILE A 309 11.70 0.85 -5.10
C ILE A 309 11.37 -0.47 -4.39
N GLN A 310 12.28 -0.96 -3.56
CA GLN A 310 12.13 -2.19 -2.79
C GLN A 310 12.33 -1.93 -1.30
N ALA A 311 11.47 -2.51 -0.46
CA ALA A 311 11.64 -2.43 0.98
C ALA A 311 12.74 -3.39 1.44
N LEU A 312 13.71 -2.89 2.22
CA LEU A 312 14.68 -3.72 2.95
C LEU A 312 14.21 -4.01 4.36
N SER A 313 13.54 -3.03 4.98
CA SER A 313 12.97 -3.14 6.32
C SER A 313 11.84 -2.14 6.48
N HIS A 314 11.21 -2.11 7.65
CA HIS A 314 10.16 -1.15 7.97
C HIS A 314 10.57 0.33 7.89
N LYS A 315 11.88 0.61 7.86
CA LYS A 315 12.45 1.97 7.80
C LYS A 315 13.43 2.17 6.65
N LYS A 316 13.79 1.14 5.90
CA LYS A 316 14.84 1.21 4.87
C LYS A 316 14.32 0.70 3.54
N PHE A 317 14.57 1.46 2.48
CA PHE A 317 14.17 1.12 1.12
C PHE A 317 15.35 1.32 0.19
N VAL A 318 15.53 0.41 -0.77
CA VAL A 318 16.48 0.57 -1.87
C VAL A 318 15.74 1.11 -3.08
N ILE A 319 16.29 2.14 -3.67
CA ILE A 319 15.80 2.80 -4.86
C ILE A 319 16.86 2.65 -5.94
N LEU A 320 16.46 2.13 -7.09
CA LEU A 320 17.26 2.14 -8.30
C LEU A 320 16.81 3.31 -9.15
N ASP A 321 17.76 4.14 -9.58
CA ASP A 321 17.47 5.21 -10.53
C ASP A 321 17.74 4.81 -11.99
N SER A 322 17.31 5.65 -12.92
CA SER A 322 17.49 5.42 -14.36
C SER A 322 18.94 5.50 -14.84
N MET A 323 19.87 5.97 -14.00
CA MET A 323 21.31 6.02 -14.31
C MET A 323 22.03 4.74 -13.85
N GLY A 324 21.34 3.85 -13.13
CA GLY A 324 21.91 2.62 -12.59
C GLY A 324 22.51 2.78 -11.18
N ASP A 325 22.28 3.93 -10.54
CA ASP A 325 22.71 4.16 -9.17
C ASP A 325 21.69 3.61 -8.18
N LEU A 326 22.21 3.02 -7.11
CA LEU A 326 21.42 2.55 -5.98
C LEU A 326 21.45 3.57 -4.85
N HIS A 327 20.28 3.88 -4.32
CA HIS A 327 20.08 4.78 -3.19
C HIS A 327 19.36 4.05 -2.07
N ILE A 328 19.77 4.28 -0.82
CA ILE A 328 19.05 3.83 0.37
C ILE A 328 18.27 5.02 0.94
N LEU A 329 16.95 4.88 0.96
CA LEU A 329 16.06 5.71 1.75
C LEU A 329 15.96 5.15 3.15
N CYS A 330 16.28 5.97 4.13
CA CYS A 330 16.07 5.65 5.52
C CYS A 330 15.05 6.61 6.12
N LEU A 331 14.03 6.04 6.74
CA LEU A 331 12.97 6.76 7.44
C LEU A 331 13.23 6.66 8.94
N SER A 332 13.29 7.80 9.61
CA SER A 332 13.19 7.89 11.06
C SER A 332 11.77 8.32 11.43
N ALA A 333 11.14 7.55 12.31
CA ALA A 333 9.85 7.90 12.87
C ALA A 333 10.06 9.10 13.81
N PRO A 334 9.35 10.22 13.61
CA PRO A 334 9.29 11.22 14.64
C PRO A 334 8.22 10.84 15.66
N VAL A 335 8.33 11.43 16.84
CA VAL A 335 7.30 11.36 17.89
C VAL A 335 5.95 11.82 17.31
N ILE A 336 4.89 11.13 17.74
CA ILE A 336 3.49 11.20 17.27
C ILE A 336 3.11 12.61 16.77
N GLY A 337 2.76 12.72 15.48
CA GLY A 337 2.09 13.91 14.92
C GLY A 337 2.89 14.72 13.89
N SER A 338 4.16 14.40 13.63
CA SER A 338 4.99 15.13 12.65
C SER A 338 5.37 14.32 11.40
N ASN A 339 5.84 15.02 10.37
CA ASN A 339 6.30 14.46 9.09
C ASN A 339 7.57 13.62 9.31
N PHE A 340 7.68 12.48 8.61
CA PHE A 340 8.86 11.61 8.71
C PHE A 340 10.15 12.39 8.49
N MET A 341 11.16 12.16 9.34
CA MET A 341 12.53 12.50 8.95
C MET A 341 13.00 11.43 7.98
N ALA A 342 13.46 11.85 6.82
CA ALA A 342 13.95 10.95 5.79
C ALA A 342 15.35 11.38 5.35
N HIS A 343 16.23 10.41 5.17
CA HIS A 343 17.55 10.65 4.59
C HIS A 343 17.80 9.72 3.42
N MET A 344 18.43 10.28 2.38
CA MET A 344 18.90 9.54 1.21
C MET A 344 20.41 9.34 1.28
N ARG A 345 20.84 8.10 1.08
CA ARG A 345 22.25 7.76 0.91
C ARG A 345 22.47 7.04 -0.41
N ARG A 346 23.28 7.60 -1.31
CA ARG A 346 23.77 6.88 -2.49
C ARG A 346 24.73 5.78 -2.06
N LEU A 347 24.58 4.59 -2.64
CA LEU A 347 25.53 3.50 -2.47
C LEU A 347 26.69 3.67 -3.45
N PRO A 348 27.93 3.32 -3.06
CA PRO A 348 29.10 3.51 -3.91
C PRO A 348 29.16 2.55 -5.10
N HIS A 349 28.23 1.60 -5.19
CA HIS A 349 28.18 0.60 -6.26
C HIS A 349 27.05 0.92 -7.22
N SER A 350 27.40 1.25 -8.46
CA SER A 350 26.47 1.24 -9.59
C SER A 350 26.27 -0.20 -10.05
N MET A 351 25.04 -0.64 -10.28
CA MET A 351 24.79 -1.96 -10.87
C MET A 351 23.92 -1.80 -12.12
N LYS A 352 24.27 -2.52 -13.20
CA LYS A 352 23.40 -2.63 -14.38
C LYS A 352 22.28 -3.64 -14.09
N VAL A 353 21.25 -3.18 -13.37
CA VAL A 353 20.11 -4.03 -12.95
C VAL A 353 18.85 -3.58 -13.69
N GLN A 354 18.17 -4.50 -14.38
CA GLN A 354 16.87 -4.21 -15.00
C GLN A 354 15.70 -4.33 -14.00
N LYS A 355 15.85 -5.20 -12.98
CA LYS A 355 14.82 -5.42 -11.95
C LYS A 355 15.49 -5.80 -10.62
N LEU A 356 15.12 -5.09 -9.56
CA LEU A 356 15.54 -5.38 -8.19
C LEU A 356 14.40 -6.10 -7.45
N ALA A 357 14.71 -7.15 -6.70
CA ALA A 357 13.83 -7.77 -5.73
C ALA A 357 14.61 -8.00 -4.43
N VAL A 358 13.97 -7.73 -3.30
CA VAL A 358 14.53 -8.04 -1.98
C VAL A 358 13.73 -9.23 -1.45
N LEU A 359 14.42 -10.33 -1.18
CA LEU A 359 13.82 -11.46 -0.50
C LEU A 359 13.79 -11.14 1.00
N PRO A 360 12.70 -11.47 1.72
CA PRO A 360 12.72 -11.36 3.17
C PRO A 360 13.87 -12.21 3.72
N ASP A 361 14.46 -11.72 4.79
CA ASP A 361 15.55 -12.40 5.47
C ASP A 361 15.06 -13.80 5.89
N ILE A 362 15.68 -14.84 5.33
CA ILE A 362 15.37 -16.26 5.61
C ILE A 362 15.74 -16.61 7.07
N SER A 363 16.29 -15.65 7.82
CA SER A 363 16.63 -15.80 9.23
C SER A 363 15.43 -15.95 10.18
N LEU A 364 14.17 -15.83 9.70
CA LEU A 364 12.96 -16.10 10.49
C LEU A 364 12.47 -17.56 10.45
N SER A 365 13.16 -18.46 9.72
CA SER A 365 12.82 -19.89 9.68
C SER A 365 13.60 -20.76 10.68
N ILE A 366 13.81 -20.28 11.90
CA ILE A 366 14.12 -21.14 13.05
C ILE A 366 13.15 -20.76 14.16
N LEU A 367 11.92 -21.29 14.07
CA LEU A 367 11.01 -21.61 15.17
C LEU A 367 9.66 -22.05 14.56
N PHE A 368 9.64 -23.27 14.03
CA PHE A 368 8.53 -24.20 14.20
C PHE A 368 9.11 -25.60 14.36
#